data_AF-A0A511UR65-F1
#
_entry.id   AF-A0A511UR65-F1
#
_cell.length_a   1.000
_cell.length_b   1.000
_cell.length_c   1.000
_cell.angle_alpha   90.00
_cell.angle_beta   90.00
_cell.angle_gamma   90.00
#
_symmetry.space_group_name_H-M   'P 1'
#
loop_
_entity.id
_entity.type
_entity.pdbx_description
1 polymer ?
#
loop_
_entity_poly.entity_id
_entity_poly.type
_entity_poly.pdbx_seq_one_letter_code
_entity_poly.pdbx_strand_id
1 'polypeptide(L)'
;MDDSHSLKLVGDRVPEGTMLELGIGDQPWLKDAAIVIGVTAKLGEAVRHFECQPPQGERGARYVYMEVGALAQNIHLLSTALGVGCVLVAGFDDLRVKQALRLPADLEPTALLCIGQRQDV
;
A
#
# COMPACT_ATOMS: atom_id res chain seq x y z
N MET A 1 13.75 2.54 -15.74
CA MET A 1 12.30 2.69 -15.50
C MET A 1 11.71 3.29 -16.76
N ASP A 2 10.60 2.73 -17.24
CA ASP A 2 9.89 3.27 -18.39
C ASP A 2 9.05 4.46 -17.88
N ASP A 3 9.38 5.68 -18.28
CA ASP A 3 8.86 6.93 -17.71
C ASP A 3 7.51 7.34 -18.33
N SER A 4 6.66 6.35 -18.60
CA SER A 4 5.54 6.46 -19.52
C SER A 4 4.24 7.03 -18.91
N HIS A 5 4.25 7.47 -17.64
CA HIS A 5 3.06 7.98 -16.92
C HIS A 5 1.79 7.13 -17.15
N SER A 6 1.94 5.80 -17.26
CA SER A 6 0.87 4.87 -17.65
C SER A 6 0.67 3.78 -16.61
N LEU A 7 -0.57 3.32 -16.45
CA LEU A 7 -0.88 2.13 -15.69
C LEU A 7 -0.89 0.90 -16.60
N LYS A 8 -0.33 -0.21 -16.10
CA LYS A 8 -0.44 -1.52 -16.74
C LYS A 8 -1.55 -2.31 -16.05
N LEU A 9 -2.52 -2.78 -16.83
CA LEU A 9 -3.50 -3.74 -16.32
C LEU A 9 -2.78 -5.06 -15.99
N VAL A 10 -2.88 -5.47 -14.72
CA VAL A 10 -2.33 -6.74 -14.24
C VAL A 10 -3.46 -7.58 -13.68
N GLY A 11 -3.65 -8.76 -14.26
CA GLY A 11 -4.69 -9.69 -13.86
C GLY A 11 -6.11 -9.24 -14.24
N ASP A 12 -7.08 -9.95 -13.66
CA ASP A 12 -8.51 -9.72 -13.87
C ASP A 12 -9.10 -8.97 -12.67
N ARG A 13 -10.38 -8.63 -12.79
CA ARG A 13 -11.15 -7.98 -11.73
C ARG A 13 -11.04 -8.77 -10.41
N VAL A 14 -10.73 -8.06 -9.33
CA VAL A 14 -10.84 -8.60 -7.97
C VAL A 14 -12.32 -8.83 -7.65
N PRO A 15 -12.72 -10.01 -7.13
CA PRO A 15 -14.11 -10.28 -6.77
C PRO A 15 -14.66 -9.25 -5.76
N GLU A 16 -15.95 -8.99 -5.85
CA GLU A 16 -16.63 -8.08 -4.93
C GLU A 16 -16.57 -8.64 -3.50
N GLY A 17 -16.30 -7.79 -2.52
CA GLY A 17 -16.15 -8.19 -1.11
C GLY A 17 -14.74 -8.63 -0.70
N THR A 18 -13.87 -9.05 -1.63
CA THR A 18 -12.47 -9.42 -1.30
C THR A 18 -11.72 -8.29 -0.62
N MET A 19 -11.99 -7.03 -0.98
CA MET A 19 -11.31 -5.87 -0.40
C MET A 19 -11.63 -5.65 1.09
N LEU A 20 -12.88 -5.90 1.51
CA LEU A 20 -13.28 -5.78 2.92
C LEU A 20 -12.57 -6.82 3.79
N GLU A 21 -12.40 -8.02 3.24
CA GLU A 21 -11.74 -9.16 3.85
C GLU A 21 -10.21 -8.99 4.03
N LEU A 22 -9.63 -7.93 3.47
CA LEU A 22 -8.21 -7.61 3.65
C LEU A 22 -7.93 -6.96 5.01
N GLY A 23 -8.89 -6.20 5.55
CA GLY A 23 -8.69 -5.42 6.77
C GLY A 23 -8.72 -6.26 8.04
N ILE A 24 -7.95 -5.83 9.04
CA ILE A 24 -8.06 -6.36 10.41
C ILE A 24 -9.03 -5.47 11.19
N GLY A 25 -10.19 -6.01 11.57
CA GLY A 25 -11.27 -5.27 12.23
C GLY A 25 -12.24 -4.61 11.24
N ASP A 26 -13.17 -3.80 11.78
CA ASP A 26 -14.16 -3.11 10.95
C ASP A 26 -13.56 -1.86 10.29
N GLN A 27 -13.39 -1.94 8.97
CA GLN A 27 -12.70 -0.94 8.16
C GLN A 27 -13.52 -0.63 6.89
N PRO A 28 -14.65 0.10 7.02
CA PRO A 28 -15.61 0.28 5.93
C PRO A 28 -15.02 0.97 4.69
N TRP A 29 -14.00 1.81 4.87
CA TRP A 29 -13.29 2.47 3.78
C TRP A 29 -12.64 1.52 2.76
N LEU A 30 -12.30 0.27 3.13
CA LEU A 30 -11.78 -0.72 2.16
C LEU A 30 -12.82 -1.14 1.12
N LYS A 31 -14.10 -1.02 1.46
CA LYS A 31 -15.23 -1.30 0.57
C LYS A 31 -15.69 -0.04 -0.16
N ASP A 32 -15.76 1.08 0.55
CA ASP A 32 -16.40 2.31 0.04
C ASP A 32 -15.45 3.17 -0.81
N ALA A 33 -14.14 2.92 -0.77
CA ALA A 33 -13.16 3.61 -1.59
C ALA A 33 -13.44 3.38 -3.09
N ALA A 34 -13.31 4.46 -3.88
CA ALA A 34 -13.36 4.37 -5.33
C ALA A 34 -12.11 3.67 -5.88
N ILE A 35 -10.96 3.85 -5.20
CA ILE A 35 -9.67 3.24 -5.56
C ILE A 35 -8.97 2.83 -4.27
N VAL A 36 -8.36 1.64 -4.26
CA VAL A 36 -7.38 1.22 -3.25
C VAL A 36 -6.03 1.03 -3.92
N ILE A 37 -5.02 1.75 -3.44
CA ILE A 37 -3.64 1.62 -3.90
C ILE A 37 -2.88 0.73 -2.91
N GLY A 38 -2.35 -0.40 -3.38
CA GLY A 38 -1.42 -1.22 -2.60
C GLY A 38 0.01 -0.73 -2.76
N VAL A 39 0.64 -0.34 -1.66
CA VAL A 39 2.08 -0.02 -1.62
C VAL A 39 2.83 -1.27 -1.21
N THR A 40 3.84 -1.64 -1.98
CA THR A 40 4.63 -2.86 -1.77
C THR A 40 6.11 -2.56 -1.84
N ALA A 41 6.91 -3.39 -1.20
CA ALA A 41 8.36 -3.23 -1.16
C ALA A 41 9.08 -4.58 -1.26
N LYS A 42 10.28 -4.56 -1.83
CA LYS A 42 11.23 -5.68 -1.77
C LYS A 42 11.92 -5.72 -0.41
N LEU A 43 11.14 -5.97 0.64
CA LEU A 43 11.57 -5.79 2.03
C LEU A 43 12.81 -6.65 2.35
N GLY A 44 12.83 -7.91 1.91
CA GLY A 44 13.96 -8.81 2.12
C GLY A 44 15.25 -8.33 1.42
N GLU A 45 15.15 -7.76 0.22
CA GLU A 45 16.30 -7.18 -0.48
C GLU A 45 16.83 -5.96 0.26
N ALA A 46 15.95 -5.08 0.74
CA ALA A 46 16.34 -3.90 1.51
C ALA A 46 17.02 -4.28 2.83
N VAL A 47 16.46 -5.24 3.58
CA VAL A 47 17.06 -5.75 4.82
C VAL A 47 18.46 -6.30 4.57
N ARG A 48 18.62 -7.17 3.56
CA ARG A 48 19.93 -7.74 3.19
C ARG A 48 20.92 -6.66 2.75
N HIS A 49 20.48 -5.69 1.95
CA HIS A 49 21.35 -4.63 1.44
C HIS A 49 21.95 -3.78 2.57
N PHE A 50 21.17 -3.50 3.61
CA PHE A 50 21.58 -2.65 4.74
C PHE A 50 21.97 -3.45 5.99
N GLU A 51 22.16 -4.77 5.89
CA GLU A 51 22.36 -5.66 7.03
C GLU A 51 23.59 -5.30 7.87
N CYS A 52 24.65 -4.78 7.24
CA CYS A 52 25.90 -4.40 7.89
C CYS A 52 25.82 -3.10 8.71
N GLN A 53 24.73 -2.34 8.60
CA GLN A 53 24.58 -1.07 9.29
C GLN A 53 24.04 -1.25 10.71
N PRO A 54 24.55 -0.51 11.71
CA PRO A 54 24.03 -0.58 13.07
C PRO A 54 22.70 0.20 13.23
N PRO A 55 21.74 -0.32 14.01
CA PRO A 55 21.67 -1.67 14.57
C PRO A 55 21.47 -2.74 13.48
N GLN A 56 22.23 -3.83 13.60
CA GLN A 56 22.41 -4.84 12.55
C GLN A 56 21.07 -5.46 12.13
N GLY A 57 20.80 -5.50 10.83
CA GLY A 57 19.57 -6.08 10.27
C GLY A 57 18.30 -5.22 10.41
N GLU A 58 18.33 -4.09 11.11
CA GLU A 58 17.11 -3.27 11.34
C GLU A 58 16.94 -2.13 10.32
N ARG A 59 18.05 -1.65 9.74
CA ARG A 59 18.05 -0.41 8.94
C ARG A 59 17.23 -0.52 7.66
N GLY A 60 17.33 -1.64 6.95
CA GLY A 60 16.63 -1.82 5.67
C GLY A 60 15.11 -1.72 5.82
N ALA A 61 14.52 -2.41 6.80
CA ALA A 61 13.09 -2.29 7.09
C ALA A 61 12.70 -0.87 7.48
N ARG A 62 13.52 -0.21 8.31
CA ARG A 62 13.28 1.17 8.74
C ARG A 62 13.25 2.15 7.55
N TYR A 63 14.18 2.01 6.61
CA TYR A 63 14.23 2.84 5.40
C TYR A 63 13.00 2.61 4.52
N VAL A 64 12.61 1.36 4.30
CA VAL A 64 11.39 1.03 3.55
C VAL A 64 10.16 1.72 4.15
N TYR A 65 9.94 1.61 5.46
CA TYR A 65 8.77 2.24 6.08
C TYR A 65 8.82 3.78 6.05
N MET A 66 10.01 4.38 6.11
CA MET A 66 10.17 5.83 5.93
C MET A 66 9.78 6.28 4.51
N GLU A 67 10.22 5.53 3.49
CA GLU A 67 9.85 5.82 2.08
C GLU A 67 8.37 5.59 1.82
N VAL A 68 7.79 4.50 2.35
CA VAL A 68 6.35 4.22 2.27
C VAL A 68 5.55 5.35 2.93
N GLY A 69 6.00 5.84 4.09
CA GLY A 69 5.37 6.97 4.76
C GLY A 69 5.43 8.26 3.95
N ALA A 70 6.59 8.57 3.35
CA ALA A 70 6.74 9.74 2.48
C ALA A 70 5.86 9.65 1.23
N LEU A 71 5.80 8.48 0.59
CA LEU A 71 4.93 8.21 -0.56
C LEU A 71 3.45 8.36 -0.19
N ALA A 72 3.03 7.77 0.94
CA ALA A 72 1.66 7.87 1.42
C ALA A 72 1.26 9.32 1.69
N GLN A 73 2.15 10.12 2.29
CA GLN A 73 1.90 11.52 2.56
C GLN A 73 1.74 12.34 1.27
N ASN A 74 2.52 12.06 0.23
CA ASN A 74 2.34 12.71 -1.07
C ASN A 74 0.95 12.43 -1.66
N ILE A 75 0.49 11.18 -1.60
CA ILE A 75 -0.85 10.79 -2.07
C ILE A 75 -1.93 11.47 -1.23
N HIS A 76 -1.76 11.55 0.09
CA HIS A 76 -2.72 12.18 0.98
C HIS A 76 -2.86 13.69 0.73
N LEU A 77 -1.73 14.39 0.53
CA LEU A 77 -1.72 15.81 0.19
C LEU A 77 -2.34 16.08 -1.17
N LEU A 78 -2.04 15.26 -2.18
CA LEU A 78 -2.63 15.39 -3.52
C LEU A 78 -4.13 15.10 -3.50
N SER A 79 -4.56 14.08 -2.76
CA SER A 79 -5.97 13.76 -2.56
C SER A 79 -6.72 14.95 -1.94
N THR A 80 -6.12 15.57 -0.92
CA THR A 80 -6.66 16.77 -0.28
C THR A 80 -6.78 17.93 -1.29
N ALA A 81 -5.73 18.19 -2.07
CA ALA A 81 -5.73 19.25 -3.08
C ALA A 81 -6.78 19.03 -4.19
N LEU A 82 -7.09 17.78 -4.51
CA LEU A 82 -8.12 17.38 -5.48
C LEU A 82 -9.54 17.33 -4.87
N GLY A 83 -9.70 17.56 -3.57
CA GLY A 83 -11.00 17.52 -2.89
C GLY A 83 -11.55 16.12 -2.64
N VAL A 84 -10.71 15.09 -2.69
CA VAL A 84 -11.09 13.69 -2.40
C VAL A 84 -10.57 13.24 -1.03
N GLY A 85 -11.21 12.24 -0.43
CA GLY A 85 -10.79 11.63 0.82
C GLY A 85 -9.69 10.59 0.62
N CYS A 86 -8.78 10.47 1.58
CA CYS A 86 -7.74 9.43 1.58
C CYS A 86 -7.54 8.87 2.99
N VAL A 87 -7.53 7.55 3.14
CA VAL A 87 -7.26 6.84 4.39
C VAL A 87 -6.10 5.86 4.19
N LEU A 88 -5.08 5.95 5.04
CA LEU A 88 -4.03 4.94 5.13
C LEU A 88 -4.52 3.78 6.00
N VAL A 89 -4.36 2.57 5.49
CA VAL A 89 -4.67 1.32 6.17
C VAL A 89 -3.39 0.55 6.41
N ALA A 90 -3.06 0.38 7.69
CA ALA A 90 -1.90 -0.41 8.14
C ALA A 90 -2.30 -1.74 8.80
N GLY A 91 -3.57 -1.89 9.21
CA GLY A 91 -4.09 -3.14 9.77
C GLY A 91 -4.75 -3.97 8.68
N PHE A 92 -3.99 -4.84 8.01
CA PHE A 92 -4.50 -5.78 7.01
C PHE A 92 -3.79 -7.14 7.12
N ASP A 93 -4.39 -8.17 6.52
CA ASP A 93 -3.78 -9.50 6.41
C ASP A 93 -2.85 -9.54 5.19
N ASP A 94 -1.54 -9.58 5.44
CA ASP A 94 -0.50 -9.58 4.41
C ASP A 94 -0.68 -10.69 3.37
N LEU A 95 -1.07 -11.89 3.80
CA LEU A 95 -1.23 -13.03 2.91
C LEU A 95 -2.42 -12.81 1.97
N ARG A 96 -3.54 -12.33 2.51
CA ARG A 96 -4.73 -12.01 1.71
C ARG A 96 -4.44 -10.86 0.73
N VAL A 97 -3.70 -9.83 1.15
CA VAL A 97 -3.31 -8.73 0.26
C VAL A 97 -2.41 -9.24 -0.87
N LYS A 98 -1.40 -10.07 -0.56
CA LYS A 98 -0.54 -10.68 -1.59
C LYS A 98 -1.35 -11.47 -2.62
N GLN A 99 -2.33 -12.25 -2.17
CA GLN A 99 -3.20 -13.02 -3.06
C GLN A 99 -4.10 -12.12 -3.92
N ALA A 100 -4.76 -11.15 -3.31
CA ALA A 100 -5.67 -10.23 -4.00
C ALA A 100 -4.95 -9.39 -5.06
N LEU A 101 -3.75 -8.90 -4.74
CA LEU A 101 -2.91 -8.10 -5.65
C LEU A 101 -2.02 -8.96 -6.56
N ARG A 102 -2.07 -10.30 -6.44
CA ARG A 102 -1.26 -11.26 -7.20
C ARG A 102 0.23 -10.91 -7.15
N LEU A 103 0.71 -10.55 -5.96
CA LEU A 103 2.08 -10.07 -5.78
C LEU A 103 3.09 -11.21 -6.02
N PRO A 104 4.20 -10.94 -6.73
CA PRO A 104 5.39 -11.78 -6.70
C PRO A 104 5.85 -12.10 -5.26
N ALA A 105 6.51 -13.25 -5.10
CA ALA A 105 6.96 -13.72 -3.80
C ALA A 105 8.00 -12.80 -3.11
N ASP A 106 8.71 -11.97 -3.87
CA ASP A 106 9.72 -11.03 -3.37
C ASP A 106 9.14 -9.65 -2.99
N LEU A 107 7.82 -9.44 -3.13
CA LEU A 107 7.14 -8.20 -2.76
C LEU A 107 6.26 -8.40 -1.52
N GLU A 108 6.52 -7.56 -0.52
CA GLU A 108 5.75 -7.47 0.71
C GLU A 108 4.81 -6.26 0.66
N PRO A 109 3.51 -6.42 0.99
CA PRO A 109 2.63 -5.27 1.16
C PRO A 109 3.04 -4.48 2.41
N THR A 110 3.06 -3.14 2.30
CA THR A 110 3.49 -2.26 3.40
C THR A 110 2.40 -1.28 3.83
N ALA A 111 1.49 -0.90 2.93
CA ALA A 111 0.34 -0.06 3.21
C ALA A 111 -0.74 -0.25 2.14
N LEU A 112 -2.01 -0.04 2.51
CA LEU A 112 -3.07 0.23 1.55
C LEU A 112 -3.51 1.70 1.69
N LEU A 113 -3.80 2.37 0.58
CA LEU A 113 -4.30 3.74 0.55
C LEU A 113 -5.68 3.74 -0.12
N CYS A 114 -6.71 3.99 0.67
CA CYS A 114 -8.10 4.04 0.23
C CYS A 114 -8.43 5.48 -0.18
N ILE A 115 -8.80 5.70 -1.44
CA ILE A 115 -9.16 7.00 -2.00
C ILE A 115 -10.62 6.97 -2.44
N GLY A 116 -11.40 7.96 -2.02
CA GLY A 116 -12.83 8.02 -2.30
C GLY A 116 -13.40 9.42 -2.17
N GLN A 117 -14.73 9.53 -2.23
CA GLN A 117 -15.39 10.81 -1.98
C GLN A 117 -15.08 11.27 -0.56
N ARG A 118 -14.73 12.55 -0.41
CA ARG A 118 -14.56 13.17 0.90
C ARG A 118 -15.94 13.23 1.56
N GLN A 119 -16.06 12.64 2.74
CA GLN A 119 -17.23 12.86 3.59
C GLN A 119 -16.89 14.04 4.50
N ASP A 120 -17.60 15.15 4.33
CA ASP A 120 -17.50 16.26 5.26
C ASP A 120 -18.20 15.84 6.57
N VAL A 121 -17.49 16.01 7.68
CA VAL A 121 -18.02 15.82 9.05
C VAL A 121 -18.54 17.16 9.55
#